data_AF-A0A314XVE0-F1
#
_entry.id   AF-A0A314XVE0-F1
#
_cell.length_a   1.000
_cell.length_b   1.000
_cell.length_c   1.000
_cell.angle_alpha   90.00
_cell.angle_beta   90.00
_cell.angle_gamma   90.00
#
_symmetry.space_group_name_H-M   'P 1'
#
loop_
_entity.id
_entity.type
_entity.pdbx_description
1 polymer ?
#
loop_
_entity_poly.entity_id
_entity_poly.type
_entity_poly.pdbx_seq_one_letter_code
_entity_poly.pdbx_strand_id
1 'polypeptide(L)'
;MLPSASLGESGPGLFEPIHGSAPDIAGQDKANPLATILSAAMLLKYGLGEENAAKRIEAAVLDTLNKGFRTGDIYSAGTKLVGCKEMGEEVLKSVDSLVPSPV
;
A
#
# COMPACT_ATOMS: atom_id res chain seq x y z
N MET A 1 2.40 6.24 -5.27
CA MET A 1 3.19 5.89 -4.06
C MET A 1 2.84 6.70 -2.81
N LEU A 2 2.49 7.99 -2.89
CA LEU A 2 2.40 8.85 -1.71
C LEU A 2 1.00 8.80 -1.06
N PRO A 3 0.89 8.48 0.24
CA PRO A 3 -0.37 8.53 0.99
C PRO A 3 -0.64 9.93 1.58
N SER A 4 -1.85 10.19 2.07
CA SER A 4 -2.18 11.37 2.87
C SER A 4 -3.14 11.05 4.01
N ALA A 5 -3.18 11.95 4.99
CA ALA A 5 -4.15 11.96 6.08
C ALA A 5 -4.60 13.39 6.36
N SER A 6 -5.92 13.55 6.53
CA SER A 6 -6.57 14.78 6.97
C SER A 6 -7.16 14.53 8.36
N LEU A 7 -6.60 15.18 9.37
CA LEU A 7 -6.95 14.96 10.78
C LEU A 7 -7.64 16.19 11.35
N GLY A 8 -8.74 15.99 12.05
CA GLY A 8 -9.40 17.02 12.86
C GLY A 8 -8.85 17.05 14.29
N GLU A 9 -9.26 18.05 15.07
CA GLU A 9 -8.93 18.14 16.50
C GLU A 9 -9.51 16.97 17.31
N SER A 10 -10.70 16.50 16.91
CA SER A 10 -11.35 15.32 17.46
C SER A 10 -12.20 14.61 16.39
N GLY A 11 -12.49 13.33 16.60
CA GLY A 11 -13.28 12.52 15.67
C GLY A 11 -12.45 11.77 14.62
N PRO A 12 -13.10 11.13 13.63
CA PRO A 12 -12.43 10.30 12.64
C PRO A 12 -11.61 11.14 11.66
N GLY A 13 -10.42 10.64 11.29
CA GLY A 13 -9.62 11.18 10.19
C GLY A 13 -10.06 10.66 8.82
N LEU A 14 -9.71 11.40 7.76
CA LEU A 14 -9.83 10.96 6.37
C LEU A 14 -8.45 10.55 5.84
N PHE A 15 -8.37 9.37 5.23
CA PHE A 15 -7.12 8.80 4.72
C PHE A 15 -7.30 8.40 3.27
N GLU A 16 -6.47 8.92 2.38
CA GLU A 16 -6.61 8.75 0.93
C GLU A 16 -5.24 8.76 0.24
N PRO A 17 -5.10 8.20 -0.97
CA PRO A 17 -3.90 8.42 -1.78
C PRO A 17 -3.91 9.86 -2.35
N ILE A 18 -2.73 10.45 -2.59
CA ILE A 18 -2.69 11.79 -3.22
C ILE A 18 -2.98 11.78 -4.72
N HIS A 19 -2.94 10.62 -5.38
CA HIS A 19 -3.13 10.54 -6.82
C HIS A 19 -4.61 10.71 -7.19
N GLY A 20 -4.85 11.21 -8.40
CA GLY A 20 -6.21 11.30 -8.95
C GLY A 20 -6.80 9.94 -9.34
N SER A 21 -7.95 9.98 -10.02
CA SER A 21 -8.70 8.78 -10.41
C SER A 21 -8.13 7.99 -11.59
N ALA A 22 -7.23 8.59 -12.39
CA ALA A 22 -6.63 7.98 -13.59
C ALA A 22 -7.65 7.20 -14.46
N PRO A 23 -8.69 7.88 -14.99
CA PRO A 23 -9.83 7.22 -15.63
C PRO A 23 -9.45 6.45 -16.91
N ASP A 24 -8.35 6.86 -17.55
CA ASP A 24 -7.76 6.24 -18.73
C ASP A 24 -7.26 4.81 -18.51
N ILE A 25 -6.98 4.41 -17.26
CA ILE A 25 -6.55 3.06 -16.89
C ILE A 25 -7.55 2.30 -16.00
N ALA A 26 -8.72 2.89 -15.75
CA ALA A 26 -9.77 2.25 -14.95
C ALA A 26 -10.22 0.92 -15.57
N GLY A 27 -10.31 -0.13 -14.76
CA GLY A 27 -10.70 -1.47 -15.19
C GLY A 27 -9.65 -2.26 -15.97
N GLN A 28 -8.41 -1.76 -16.09
CA GLN A 28 -7.35 -2.39 -16.88
C GLN A 28 -6.26 -3.08 -16.05
N ASP A 29 -6.44 -3.21 -14.73
CA ASP A 29 -5.46 -3.80 -13.81
C ASP A 29 -4.06 -3.15 -13.87
N LYS A 30 -3.98 -1.83 -14.08
CA LYS A 30 -2.71 -1.08 -14.22
C LYS A 30 -2.40 -0.13 -13.06
N ALA A 31 -3.39 0.22 -12.26
CA ALA A 31 -3.24 1.19 -11.19
C ALA A 31 -2.21 0.73 -10.15
N ASN A 32 -1.52 1.68 -9.52
CA ASN A 32 -0.61 1.40 -8.41
C ASN A 32 -1.37 1.41 -7.09
N PRO A 33 -1.57 0.26 -6.41
CA PRO A 33 -2.34 0.21 -5.18
C PRO A 33 -1.56 0.74 -3.95
N LEU A 34 -0.25 0.92 -4.07
CA LEU A 34 0.63 1.13 -2.91
C LEU A 34 0.35 2.44 -2.17
N ALA A 35 -0.09 3.49 -2.87
CA ALA A 35 -0.46 4.74 -2.19
C ALA A 35 -1.65 4.54 -1.24
N THR A 36 -2.73 3.92 -1.72
CA THR A 36 -3.92 3.65 -0.91
C THR A 36 -3.64 2.66 0.22
N ILE A 37 -2.81 1.63 -0.03
CA ILE A 37 -2.35 0.70 1.01
C ILE A 37 -1.59 1.45 2.12
N LEU A 38 -0.68 2.36 1.75
CA LEU A 38 0.04 3.17 2.74
C LEU A 38 -0.87 4.20 3.44
N SER A 39 -1.94 4.66 2.79
CA SER A 39 -2.98 5.47 3.46
C SER A 39 -3.73 4.65 4.52
N ALA A 40 -3.96 3.35 4.28
CA ALA A 40 -4.49 2.46 5.31
C ALA A 40 -3.49 2.22 6.45
N ALA A 41 -2.18 2.22 6.18
CA ALA A 41 -1.17 2.23 7.25
C ALA A 41 -1.21 3.53 8.07
N MET A 42 -1.39 4.69 7.42
CA MET A 42 -1.61 5.96 8.13
C MET A 42 -2.90 5.94 8.95
N LEU A 43 -3.98 5.32 8.45
CA LEU A 43 -5.22 5.13 9.20
C LEU A 43 -4.97 4.34 10.49
N LEU A 44 -4.27 3.21 10.39
CA LEU A 44 -3.95 2.39 11.57
C LEU A 44 -3.13 3.20 12.57
N LYS A 45 -2.06 3.86 12.12
CA LYS A 45 -1.15 4.62 12.98
C LYS A 45 -1.81 5.83 13.64
N TYR A 46 -2.39 6.73 12.84
CA TYR A 46 -2.85 8.04 13.31
C TYR A 46 -4.34 8.03 13.67
N GLY A 47 -5.16 7.24 12.98
CA GLY A 47 -6.60 7.17 13.22
C GLY A 47 -6.97 6.23 14.36
N LEU A 48 -6.27 5.10 14.48
CA LEU A 48 -6.63 4.03 15.43
C LEU A 48 -5.59 3.75 16.52
N GLY A 49 -4.39 4.35 16.43
CA GLY A 49 -3.29 4.08 17.37
C GLY A 49 -2.66 2.69 17.23
N GLU A 50 -2.97 1.97 16.15
CA GLU A 50 -2.51 0.61 15.86
C GLU A 50 -1.13 0.61 15.18
N GLU A 51 -0.12 1.09 15.89
CA GLU A 51 1.24 1.27 15.34
C GLU A 51 1.86 -0.03 14.80
N ASN A 52 1.65 -1.14 15.50
CA ASN A 52 2.26 -2.42 15.10
C ASN A 52 1.64 -2.94 13.80
N ALA A 53 0.34 -2.76 13.61
CA ALA A 53 -0.34 -3.12 12.38
C ALA A 53 0.12 -2.21 11.22
N ALA A 54 0.26 -0.90 11.46
CA ALA A 54 0.79 0.03 10.46
C ALA A 54 2.21 -0.35 10.00
N LYS A 55 3.13 -0.60 10.94
CA LYS A 55 4.51 -1.01 10.64
C LYS A 55 4.58 -2.30 9.83
N ARG A 56 3.66 -3.24 10.03
CA ARG A 56 3.58 -4.47 9.23
C ARG A 56 3.24 -4.18 7.76
N ILE A 57 2.27 -3.30 7.51
CA ILE A 57 1.92 -2.90 6.14
C ILE A 57 3.09 -2.16 5.49
N GLU A 58 3.71 -1.20 6.20
CA GLU A 58 4.86 -0.45 5.71
C GLU A 58 6.03 -1.37 5.35
N ALA A 59 6.35 -2.33 6.23
CA ALA A 59 7.39 -3.33 6.00
C ALA A 59 7.07 -4.24 4.80
N ALA A 60 5.81 -4.68 4.66
CA ALA A 60 5.37 -5.51 3.55
C ALA A 60 5.51 -4.79 2.20
N VAL A 61 5.09 -3.52 2.12
CA VAL A 61 5.28 -2.69 0.92
C VAL A 61 6.77 -2.56 0.57
N LEU A 62 7.62 -2.30 1.56
CA LEU A 62 9.06 -2.19 1.35
C LEU A 62 9.67 -3.50 0.84
N ASP A 63 9.30 -4.63 1.45
CA ASP A 63 9.74 -5.97 1.03
C ASP A 63 9.29 -6.31 -0.40
N THR A 64 8.03 -6.05 -0.75
CA THR A 64 7.51 -6.22 -2.13
C THR A 64 8.33 -5.39 -3.13
N LEU A 65 8.65 -4.14 -2.79
CA LEU A 65 9.49 -3.30 -3.64
C LEU A 65 10.94 -3.82 -3.73
N ASN A 66 11.50 -4.33 -2.63
CA ASN A 66 12.85 -4.92 -2.61
C ASN A 66 12.93 -6.22 -3.43
N LYS A 67 11.84 -6.99 -3.51
CA LYS A 67 11.70 -8.17 -4.39
C LYS A 67 11.55 -7.82 -5.88
N GLY A 68 11.51 -6.53 -6.20
CA GLY A 68 11.54 -6.00 -7.55
C GLY A 68 10.18 -5.83 -8.22
N PHE A 69 9.05 -6.02 -7.52
CA PHE A 69 7.73 -5.85 -8.12
C PHE A 69 7.40 -4.39 -8.36
N ARG A 70 6.90 -4.03 -9.55
CA ARG A 70 6.57 -2.66 -9.96
C ARG A 70 5.31 -2.65 -10.81
N THR A 71 4.38 -1.75 -10.50
CA THR A 71 3.33 -1.35 -11.45
C THR A 71 3.89 -0.41 -12.51
N GLY A 72 3.15 -0.20 -13.60
CA GLY A 72 3.66 0.50 -14.79
C GLY A 72 4.18 1.92 -14.53
N ASP A 73 3.63 2.64 -13.56
CA ASP A 73 4.01 4.00 -13.17
C ASP A 73 5.37 4.11 -12.48
N ILE A 74 5.87 3.02 -11.87
CA ILE A 74 7.15 2.98 -11.14
C ILE A 74 8.11 1.92 -11.72
N TYR A 75 7.79 1.37 -12.89
CA TYR A 75 8.60 0.36 -13.55
C TYR A 75 9.95 0.91 -14.01
N SER A 76 10.99 0.08 -13.88
CA SER A 76 12.31 0.31 -14.46
C SER A 76 12.91 -0.99 -14.99
N ALA A 77 13.84 -0.89 -15.95
CA ALA A 77 14.50 -2.06 -16.53
C ALA A 77 15.18 -2.90 -15.43
N GLY A 78 14.98 -4.22 -15.47
CA GLY A 78 15.49 -5.15 -14.46
C GLY A 78 14.54 -5.38 -13.28
N THR A 79 13.38 -4.73 -13.24
CA THR A 79 12.30 -5.00 -12.28
C THR A 79 11.22 -5.90 -12.88
N LYS A 80 10.31 -6.41 -12.03
CA LYS A 80 9.18 -7.25 -12.41
C LYS A 80 7.94 -6.38 -12.61
N LEU A 81 7.56 -6.17 -13.87
CA LEU A 81 6.33 -5.46 -14.20
C LEU A 81 5.11 -6.32 -13.84
N VAL A 82 4.21 -5.78 -13.02
CA VAL A 82 2.98 -6.46 -12.57
C VAL A 82 1.77 -5.54 -12.66
N GLY A 83 0.58 -6.13 -12.62
CA GLY A 83 -0.70 -5.41 -12.54
C GLY A 83 -1.04 -4.92 -11.13
N CYS A 84 -2.18 -4.24 -10.99
CA CYS A 84 -2.69 -3.75 -9.72
C CYS A 84 -2.97 -4.90 -8.74
N LYS A 85 -3.66 -5.95 -9.21
CA LYS A 85 -4.05 -7.11 -8.40
C LYS A 85 -2.83 -7.88 -7.92
N GLU A 86 -1.90 -8.19 -8.83
CA GLU A 86 -0.68 -8.93 -8.50
C GLU A 86 0.20 -8.15 -7.51
N MET A 87 0.33 -6.82 -7.66
CA MET A 87 1.00 -6.00 -6.65
C MET A 87 0.35 -6.15 -5.26
N GLY A 88 -0.99 -6.12 -5.20
CA GLY A 88 -1.71 -6.34 -3.94
C GLY A 88 -1.48 -7.74 -3.35
N GLU A 89 -1.45 -8.78 -4.19
CA GLU A 89 -1.15 -10.15 -3.77
C GLU A 89 0.26 -10.29 -3.20
N GLU A 90 1.26 -9.64 -3.80
CA GLU A 90 2.63 -9.66 -3.29
C GLU A 90 2.79 -8.94 -1.95
N VAL A 91 2.03 -7.86 -1.74
CA VAL A 91 1.96 -7.20 -0.42
C VAL A 91 1.30 -8.14 0.60
N LEU A 92 0.18 -8.78 0.26
CA LEU A 92 -0.50 -9.74 1.14
C LEU A 92 0.43 -10.90 1.56
N LYS A 93 1.13 -11.53 0.60
CA LYS A 93 2.11 -12.58 0.87
C LYS A 93 3.19 -12.12 1.86
N SER A 94 3.65 -10.89 1.72
CA SER A 94 4.65 -10.32 2.63
C SER A 94 4.09 -10.08 4.03
N VAL A 95 2.87 -9.53 4.14
CA VAL A 95 2.17 -9.37 5.43
C VAL A 95 2.03 -10.70 6.15
N ASP A 96 1.55 -11.75 5.47
CA ASP A 96 1.33 -13.08 6.06
C ASP A 96 2.63 -13.73 6.52
N SER A 97 3.72 -13.53 5.78
CA SER A 97 5.05 -14.04 6.14
C SER A 97 5.64 -13.36 7.39
N LEU A 98 5.18 -12.15 7.71
CA LEU A 98 5.61 -11.38 8.89
C LEU A 98 4.78 -11.70 10.14
N VAL A 99 3.73 -12.52 10.03
CA VAL A 99 2.96 -13.02 11.18
C VAL A 99 3.68 -14.25 11.75
N PRO A 100 4.12 -14.23 13.02
CA PRO A 100 4.55 -15.45 13.69
C PRO A 100 3.37 -16.43 13.68
N SER A 101 3.60 -17.70 13.32
CA SER A 101 2.58 -18.74 13.41
C SER A 101 1.90 -18.67 14.78
N PRO A 102 0.55 -18.72 14.85
CA PRO A 102 -0.11 -18.83 16.15
C PRO A 102 0.44 -20.09 16.84
N VAL A 103 0.97 -19.90 18.05
CA VAL A 103 1.37 -20.98 18.97
C VAL A 103 0.14 -21.48 19.69
#